data_AF-A0A5M9JHA7-F1
#
_entry.id   AF-A0A5M9JHA7-F1
#
_cell.length_a   1.000
_cell.length_b   1.000
_cell.length_c   1.000
_cell.angle_alpha   90.00
_cell.angle_beta   90.00
_cell.angle_gamma   90.00
#
_symmetry.space_group_name_H-M   'P 1'
#
loop_
_entity.id
_entity.type
_entity.pdbx_description
1 polymer ?
#
loop_
_entity_poly.entity_id
_entity_poly.type
_entity_poly.pdbx_seq_one_letter_code
_entity_poly.pdbx_strand_id
1 'polypeptide(L)'
;MLLQVKYPEEYPEEPPVLDLLPTPNAPVHPYFSVAADKEELLNGLSETIEENIGMAMVFTLVSTLKENAEQLIAQRQEAKEKEHEQKILAIEAEENKKFHGEPVTRESFMKWREGFQKEMEEIKVREEAEEEAAEKKKNKGKESVIALTGRQLWERGMAGKVEEDEDYDDVPIEAMRPSEARKRVGGFPKPTVHIEYNYVNGECHKSFYYLSLQQRFIR
;
A
#
# COMPACT_ATOMS: atom_id res chain seq x y z
N MET A 1 -17.00 39.56 7.53
CA MET A 1 -18.10 39.88 8.46
C MET A 1 -17.87 41.29 8.98
N LEU A 2 -18.94 42.02 9.28
CA LEU A 2 -18.89 43.34 9.91
C LEU A 2 -19.60 43.26 11.27
N LEU A 3 -18.92 43.70 12.34
CA LEU A 3 -19.53 43.88 13.66
C LEU A 3 -19.98 45.33 13.80
N GLN A 4 -21.27 45.53 13.98
CA GLN A 4 -21.86 46.83 14.29
C GLN A 4 -22.03 46.95 15.80
N VAL A 5 -21.45 48.01 16.38
CA VAL A 5 -21.50 48.30 17.82
C VAL A 5 -22.25 49.62 18.01
N LYS A 6 -23.29 49.61 18.85
CA LYS A 6 -23.99 50.83 19.29
C LYS A 6 -23.78 51.03 20.79
N TYR A 7 -23.34 52.22 21.15
CA TYR A 7 -23.07 52.59 22.55
C TYR A 7 -24.34 53.15 23.20
N PRO A 8 -24.83 52.55 24.30
CA PRO A 8 -25.86 53.18 25.14
C PRO A 8 -25.29 54.38 25.92
N GLU A 9 -26.17 55.19 26.52
CA GLU A 9 -25.78 56.37 27.31
C GLU A 9 -24.97 55.99 28.56
N GLU A 10 -25.24 54.83 29.14
CA GLU A 10 -24.60 54.33 30.36
C GLU A 10 -23.38 53.43 30.09
N TYR A 11 -22.85 53.38 28.87
CA TYR A 11 -21.60 52.65 28.60
C TYR A 11 -20.41 53.30 29.36
N PRO A 12 -19.56 52.52 30.08
CA PRO A 12 -19.42 51.06 30.06
C PRO A 12 -20.17 50.29 31.16
N GLU A 13 -21.06 50.92 31.92
CA GLU A 13 -21.89 50.26 32.95
C GLU A 13 -23.01 49.41 32.30
N GLU A 14 -23.53 49.83 31.14
CA GLU A 14 -24.49 49.06 30.34
C GLU A 14 -23.81 48.41 29.11
N PRO A 15 -24.14 47.15 28.75
CA PRO A 15 -23.54 46.47 27.61
C PRO A 15 -23.88 47.15 26.26
N PRO A 16 -22.94 47.15 25.30
CA PRO A 16 -23.20 47.69 23.98
C PRO A 16 -24.17 46.79 23.19
N VAL A 17 -25.00 47.40 22.33
CA VAL A 17 -25.86 46.64 21.41
C VAL A 17 -25.01 46.19 20.22
N LEU A 18 -24.89 44.87 20.05
CA LEU A 18 -24.09 44.24 19.02
C LEU A 18 -24.98 43.69 17.89
N ASP A 19 -24.54 43.88 16.64
CA ASP A 19 -25.16 43.27 15.48
C ASP A 19 -24.09 42.77 14.49
N LEU A 20 -24.36 41.65 13.83
CA LEU A 20 -23.47 41.04 12.85
C LEU A 20 -24.08 41.15 11.46
N LEU A 21 -23.34 41.77 10.56
CA LEU A 21 -23.72 41.95 9.16
C LEU A 21 -22.77 41.21 8.23
N PRO A 22 -23.30 40.60 7.15
CA PRO A 22 -22.45 40.07 6.08
C PRO A 22 -21.71 41.22 5.39
N THR A 23 -20.46 41.00 5.06
CA THR A 23 -19.70 41.96 4.26
C THR A 23 -20.21 41.89 2.81
N PRO A 24 -20.59 43.03 2.19
CA PRO A 24 -21.07 43.02 0.81
C PRO A 24 -19.99 42.48 -0.14
N ASN A 25 -20.38 41.56 -1.02
CA ASN A 25 -19.50 40.89 -1.99
C ASN A 25 -18.33 40.09 -1.36
N ALA A 26 -18.49 39.57 -0.15
CA ALA A 26 -17.50 38.67 0.43
C ALA A 26 -17.48 37.30 -0.27
N PRO A 27 -16.29 36.68 -0.42
CA PRO A 27 -16.18 35.30 -0.84
C PRO A 27 -17.00 34.38 0.09
N VAL A 28 -17.76 33.46 -0.49
CA VAL A 28 -18.49 32.44 0.27
C VAL A 28 -17.48 31.45 0.84
N HIS A 29 -17.44 31.31 2.16
CA HIS A 29 -16.56 30.35 2.81
C HIS A 29 -17.26 28.98 2.91
N PRO A 30 -16.60 27.84 2.60
CA PRO A 30 -17.24 26.52 2.61
C PRO A 30 -17.70 26.02 3.99
N TYR A 31 -17.17 26.62 5.06
CA TYR A 31 -17.39 26.20 6.45
C TYR A 31 -17.95 27.32 7.33
N PHE A 32 -18.22 28.51 6.80
CA PHE A 32 -18.62 29.66 7.61
C PHE A 32 -19.67 30.51 6.89
N SER A 33 -20.75 30.83 7.60
CA SER A 33 -21.83 31.66 7.09
C SER A 33 -22.32 32.60 8.18
N VAL A 34 -22.14 33.90 7.96
CA VAL A 34 -22.55 34.93 8.93
C VAL A 34 -24.04 34.82 9.28
N ALA A 35 -24.91 34.47 8.32
CA ALA A 35 -26.34 34.35 8.59
C ALA A 35 -26.70 33.15 9.48
N ALA A 36 -25.99 32.03 9.34
CA ALA A 36 -26.23 30.82 10.13
C ALA A 36 -25.55 30.89 11.50
N ASP A 37 -24.37 31.49 11.55
CA ASP A 37 -23.47 31.44 12.71
C ASP A 37 -23.65 32.66 13.64
N LYS A 38 -24.44 33.66 13.22
CA LYS A 38 -24.63 34.92 13.95
C LYS A 38 -25.11 34.72 15.39
N GLU A 39 -26.14 33.91 15.60
CA GLU A 39 -26.69 33.72 16.94
C GLU A 39 -25.70 33.03 17.87
N GLU A 40 -25.03 31.99 17.38
CA GLU A 40 -24.00 31.28 18.13
C GLU A 40 -22.82 32.20 18.49
N LEU A 41 -22.36 33.01 17.54
CA LEU A 41 -21.29 33.99 17.78
C LEU A 41 -21.69 35.08 18.77
N LEU A 42 -22.92 35.60 18.70
CA LEU A 42 -23.41 36.61 19.65
C LEU A 42 -23.61 36.02 21.05
N ASN A 43 -24.13 34.80 21.15
CA ASN A 43 -24.26 34.09 22.42
C ASN A 43 -22.88 33.81 23.05
N GLY A 44 -21.88 33.46 22.24
CA GLY A 44 -20.51 33.28 22.73
C GLY A 44 -19.84 34.55 23.27
N LEU A 45 -20.42 35.73 23.04
CA LEU A 45 -19.92 36.99 23.60
C LEU A 45 -20.57 37.38 24.92
N SER A 46 -21.69 36.76 25.32
CA SER A 46 -22.43 37.18 26.52
C SER A 46 -21.59 37.04 27.80
N GLU A 47 -20.82 35.95 27.91
CA GLU A 47 -19.89 35.71 29.02
C GLU A 47 -18.82 36.80 29.10
N THR A 48 -18.18 37.13 27.96
CA THR A 48 -17.17 38.19 27.89
C THR A 48 -17.76 39.56 28.24
N ILE A 49 -19.01 39.83 27.85
CA ILE A 49 -19.71 41.07 28.19
C ILE A 49 -19.86 41.18 29.72
N GLU A 50 -20.43 40.15 30.36
CA GLU A 50 -20.67 40.14 31.80
C GLU A 50 -19.39 40.31 32.62
N GLU A 51 -18.29 39.68 32.20
CA GLU A 51 -16.99 39.78 32.86
C GLU A 51 -16.35 41.18 32.76
N ASN A 52 -16.68 41.94 31.72
CA ASN A 52 -16.04 43.22 31.42
C ASN A 52 -16.95 44.45 31.65
N ILE A 53 -18.12 44.27 32.27
CA ILE A 53 -18.98 45.41 32.68
C ILE A 53 -18.20 46.37 33.59
N GLY A 54 -18.38 47.67 33.37
CA GLY A 54 -17.66 48.73 34.09
C GLY A 54 -16.28 49.05 33.51
N MET A 55 -15.87 48.37 32.42
CA MET A 55 -14.62 48.64 31.70
C MET A 55 -14.84 48.73 30.19
N ALA A 56 -13.91 49.37 29.49
CA ALA A 56 -13.94 49.43 28.03
C ALA A 56 -13.71 48.02 27.43
N MET A 57 -14.76 47.42 26.87
CA MET A 57 -14.77 46.00 26.47
C MET A 57 -14.73 45.75 24.95
N VAL A 58 -14.88 46.78 24.10
CA VAL A 58 -15.02 46.61 22.63
C VAL A 58 -13.87 45.82 21.99
N PHE A 59 -12.63 46.08 22.39
CA PHE A 59 -11.48 45.35 21.85
C PHE A 59 -11.51 43.86 22.24
N THR A 60 -11.88 43.58 23.48
CA THR A 60 -12.07 42.21 23.99
C THR A 60 -13.14 41.50 23.18
N LEU A 61 -14.31 42.14 22.97
CA LEU A 61 -15.41 41.57 22.17
C LEU A 61 -15.01 41.27 20.72
N VAL A 62 -14.26 42.16 20.08
CA VAL A 62 -13.78 41.92 18.72
C VAL A 62 -12.80 40.74 18.66
N SER A 63 -11.93 40.62 19.67
CA SER A 63 -10.93 39.55 19.74
C SER A 63 -11.62 38.20 19.99
N THR A 64 -12.52 38.12 20.97
CA THR A 64 -13.27 36.89 21.28
C THR A 64 -14.19 36.49 20.13
N LEU A 65 -14.85 37.45 19.46
CA LEU A 65 -15.66 37.17 18.27
C LEU A 65 -14.83 36.56 17.14
N LYS A 66 -13.62 37.07 16.92
CA LYS A 66 -12.70 36.54 15.91
C LYS A 66 -12.29 35.11 16.27
N GLU A 67 -11.89 34.87 17.53
CA GLU A 67 -11.51 33.54 18.00
C GLU A 67 -12.65 32.53 17.89
N ASN A 68 -13.86 32.90 18.28
CA ASN A 68 -15.04 32.04 18.16
C ASN A 68 -15.34 31.70 16.69
N ALA A 69 -15.22 32.66 15.77
CA ALA A 69 -15.39 32.41 14.34
C ALA A 69 -14.32 31.46 13.77
N GLU A 70 -13.06 31.61 14.18
CA GLU A 70 -11.96 30.72 13.80
C GLU A 70 -12.17 29.30 14.35
N GLN A 71 -12.64 29.17 15.60
CA GLN A 71 -12.97 27.89 16.21
C GLN A 71 -14.10 27.18 15.47
N LEU A 72 -15.18 27.88 15.10
CA LEU A 72 -16.28 27.28 14.33
C LEU A 72 -15.81 26.74 12.97
N ILE A 73 -14.93 27.48 12.29
CA ILE A 73 -14.33 27.02 11.03
C ILE A 73 -13.51 25.75 11.26
N ALA A 74 -12.64 25.75 12.28
CA ALA A 74 -11.80 24.62 12.61
C ALA A 74 -12.61 23.37 12.95
N GLN A 75 -13.65 23.50 13.79
CA GLN A 75 -14.53 22.40 14.18
C GLN A 75 -15.25 21.79 12.97
N ARG A 76 -15.76 22.62 12.06
CA ARG A 76 -16.45 22.12 10.85
C ARG A 76 -15.48 21.48 9.85
N GLN A 77 -14.26 21.97 9.77
CA GLN A 77 -13.20 21.35 8.97
C GLN A 77 -12.84 19.98 9.53
N GLU A 78 -12.59 19.90 10.84
CA GLU A 78 -12.29 18.65 11.54
C GLU A 78 -13.45 17.64 11.43
N ALA A 79 -14.70 18.10 11.51
CA ALA A 79 -15.87 17.25 11.33
C ALA A 79 -15.91 16.61 9.93
N LYS A 80 -15.67 17.39 8.87
CA LYS A 80 -15.61 16.85 7.50
C LYS A 80 -14.43 15.93 7.29
N GLU A 81 -13.28 16.24 7.88
CA GLU A 81 -12.09 15.38 7.81
C GLU A 81 -12.36 14.03 8.51
N LYS A 82 -12.94 14.04 9.71
CA LYS A 82 -13.34 12.82 10.42
C LYS A 82 -14.36 12.00 9.63
N GLU A 83 -15.35 12.63 9.00
CA GLU A 83 -16.30 11.93 8.13
C GLU A 83 -15.59 11.26 6.94
N HIS A 84 -14.60 11.92 6.36
CA HIS A 84 -13.81 11.39 5.26
C HIS A 84 -12.92 10.22 5.71
N GLU A 85 -12.22 10.37 6.83
CA GLU A 85 -11.42 9.31 7.44
C GLU A 85 -12.26 8.08 7.80
N GLN A 86 -13.45 8.27 8.38
CA GLN A 86 -14.36 7.16 8.68
C GLN A 86 -14.79 6.40 7.41
N LYS A 87 -15.03 7.11 6.30
CA LYS A 87 -15.34 6.48 5.01
C LYS A 87 -14.17 5.67 4.49
N ILE A 88 -12.95 6.19 4.58
CA ILE A 88 -11.74 5.47 4.18
C ILE A 88 -11.57 4.22 5.05
N LEU A 89 -11.65 4.35 6.37
CA LEU A 89 -11.52 3.22 7.30
C LEU A 89 -12.59 2.15 7.07
N ALA A 90 -13.82 2.55 6.71
CA ALA A 90 -14.88 1.60 6.36
C ALA A 90 -14.53 0.81 5.09
N ILE A 91 -14.01 1.48 4.05
CA ILE A 91 -13.57 0.85 2.81
C ILE A 91 -12.39 -0.09 3.08
N GLU A 92 -11.39 0.36 3.84
CA GLU A 92 -10.24 -0.46 4.23
C GLU A 92 -10.67 -1.69 5.04
N ALA A 93 -11.67 -1.55 5.93
CA ALA A 93 -12.21 -2.68 6.68
C ALA A 93 -12.94 -3.68 5.76
N GLU A 94 -13.66 -3.21 4.74
CA GLU A 94 -14.29 -4.08 3.74
C GLU A 94 -13.26 -4.79 2.85
N GLU A 95 -12.21 -4.09 2.41
CA GLU A 95 -11.10 -4.69 1.69
C GLU A 95 -10.35 -5.71 2.55
N ASN A 96 -10.06 -5.38 3.82
CA ASN A 96 -9.42 -6.30 4.76
C ASN A 96 -10.27 -7.54 5.05
N LYS A 97 -11.60 -7.41 5.15
CA LYS A 97 -12.51 -8.57 5.27
C LYS A 97 -12.41 -9.50 4.06
N LYS A 98 -12.29 -8.94 2.85
CA LYS A 98 -12.06 -9.74 1.64
C LYS A 98 -10.67 -10.36 1.60
N PHE A 99 -9.69 -9.72 2.26
CA PHE A 99 -8.30 -10.16 2.28
C PHE A 99 -7.95 -11.14 3.41
N HIS A 100 -8.84 -11.34 4.37
CA HIS A 100 -8.75 -12.48 5.28
C HIS A 100 -9.06 -13.76 4.50
N GLY A 101 -8.00 -14.47 4.10
CA GLY A 101 -8.12 -15.85 3.64
C GLY A 101 -8.81 -16.71 4.69
N GLU A 102 -9.39 -17.84 4.27
CA GLU A 102 -10.01 -18.81 5.18
C GLU A 102 -8.96 -19.24 6.22
N PRO A 103 -9.21 -19.06 7.54
CA PRO A 103 -8.27 -19.51 8.55
C PRO A 103 -8.11 -21.03 8.39
N VAL A 104 -6.86 -21.48 8.30
CA VAL A 104 -6.54 -22.91 8.25
C VAL A 104 -6.86 -23.50 9.63
N THR A 105 -8.12 -23.91 9.81
CA THR A 105 -8.60 -24.63 10.99
C THR A 105 -8.06 -26.05 10.98
N ARG A 106 -8.07 -26.72 12.14
CA ARG A 106 -7.58 -28.12 12.23
C ARG A 106 -8.30 -29.05 11.25
N GLU A 107 -9.58 -28.81 11.00
CA GLU A 107 -10.40 -29.58 10.08
C GLU A 107 -10.05 -29.31 8.61
N SER A 108 -9.84 -28.03 8.23
CA SER A 108 -9.40 -27.70 6.86
C SER A 108 -7.97 -28.18 6.60
N PHE A 109 -7.10 -28.12 7.61
CA PHE A 109 -5.75 -28.69 7.54
C PHE A 109 -5.78 -30.21 7.36
N MET A 110 -6.65 -30.95 8.06
CA MET A 110 -6.76 -32.41 7.88
C MET A 110 -7.24 -32.79 6.48
N LYS A 111 -8.30 -32.13 5.98
CA LYS A 111 -8.78 -32.35 4.60
C LYS A 111 -7.71 -32.02 3.55
N TRP A 112 -7.01 -30.91 3.73
CA TRP A 112 -5.89 -30.54 2.85
C TRP A 112 -4.76 -31.57 2.94
N ARG A 113 -4.40 -32.03 4.13
CA ARG A 113 -3.35 -33.02 4.37
C ARG A 113 -3.70 -34.39 3.79
N GLU A 114 -4.96 -34.79 3.81
CA GLU A 114 -5.45 -36.01 3.16
C GLU A 114 -5.35 -35.89 1.63
N GLY A 115 -5.77 -34.76 1.05
CA GLY A 115 -5.61 -34.47 -0.37
C GLY A 115 -4.14 -34.46 -0.81
N PHE A 116 -3.27 -33.81 -0.05
CA PHE A 116 -1.83 -33.75 -0.31
C PHE A 116 -1.16 -35.13 -0.23
N GLN A 117 -1.50 -35.94 0.78
CA GLN A 117 -0.96 -37.31 0.88
C GLN A 117 -1.40 -38.16 -0.31
N LYS A 118 -2.66 -38.02 -0.75
CA LYS A 118 -3.17 -38.73 -1.91
C LYS A 118 -2.45 -38.31 -3.20
N GLU A 119 -2.22 -37.01 -3.39
CA GLU A 119 -1.45 -36.49 -4.54
C GLU A 119 -0.01 -37.03 -4.56
N MET A 120 0.65 -37.08 -3.40
CA MET A 120 2.00 -37.66 -3.29
C MET A 120 2.03 -39.17 -3.56
N GLU A 121 1.00 -39.90 -3.13
CA GLU A 121 0.87 -41.33 -3.41
C GLU A 121 0.60 -41.59 -4.90
N GLU A 122 -0.24 -40.76 -5.55
CA GLU A 122 -0.48 -40.82 -6.99
C GLU A 122 0.79 -40.51 -7.80
N ILE A 123 1.59 -39.52 -7.37
CA ILE A 123 2.89 -39.20 -7.99
C ILE A 123 3.83 -40.40 -7.86
N LYS A 124 3.93 -41.00 -6.66
CA LYS A 124 4.81 -42.14 -6.41
C LYS A 124 4.42 -43.36 -7.24
N VAL A 125 3.13 -43.67 -7.34
CA VAL A 125 2.63 -44.78 -8.17
C VAL A 125 2.92 -44.52 -9.65
N ARG A 126 2.81 -43.27 -10.11
CA ARG A 126 3.17 -42.90 -11.49
C ARG A 126 4.66 -43.06 -11.75
N GLU A 127 5.51 -42.63 -10.82
CA GLU A 127 6.97 -42.80 -10.90
C GLU A 127 7.36 -44.29 -10.92
N GLU A 128 6.79 -45.11 -10.03
CA GLU A 128 7.02 -46.56 -10.03
C GLU A 128 6.56 -47.23 -11.34
N ALA A 129 5.41 -46.81 -11.90
CA ALA A 129 4.94 -47.31 -13.19
C ALA A 129 5.84 -46.87 -14.37
N GLU A 130 6.39 -45.66 -14.33
CA GLU A 130 7.35 -45.15 -15.31
C GLU A 130 8.70 -45.85 -15.21
N GLU A 131 9.20 -46.11 -13.99
CA GLU A 131 10.40 -46.89 -13.73
C GLU A 131 10.23 -48.34 -14.21
N GLU A 132 9.12 -48.99 -13.89
CA GLU A 132 8.82 -50.34 -14.40
C GLU A 132 8.72 -50.36 -15.93
N ALA A 133 8.15 -49.33 -16.55
CA ALA A 133 8.09 -49.22 -18.01
C ALA A 133 9.48 -48.98 -18.62
N ALA A 134 10.33 -48.21 -17.94
CA ALA A 134 11.72 -47.97 -18.34
C ALA A 134 12.57 -49.24 -18.20
N GLU A 135 12.40 -50.02 -17.13
CA GLU A 135 13.10 -51.30 -16.93
C GLU A 135 12.65 -52.36 -17.95
N LYS A 136 11.34 -52.48 -18.22
CA LYS A 136 10.82 -53.37 -19.26
C LYS A 136 11.32 -52.97 -20.66
N LYS A 137 11.48 -51.68 -20.95
CA LYS A 137 12.13 -51.19 -22.19
C LYS A 137 13.64 -51.50 -22.21
N LYS A 138 14.35 -51.31 -21.09
CA LYS A 138 15.80 -51.56 -20.97
C LYS A 138 16.14 -53.04 -21.09
N ASN A 139 15.29 -53.95 -20.60
CA ASN A 139 15.48 -55.39 -20.78
C ASN A 139 15.15 -55.87 -22.20
N LYS A 140 14.25 -55.19 -22.93
CA LYS A 140 13.95 -55.50 -24.34
C LYS A 140 15.06 -55.07 -25.31
N GLY A 141 15.96 -54.18 -24.90
CA GLY A 141 17.13 -53.73 -25.69
C GLY A 141 18.42 -54.51 -25.42
N LYS A 142 18.41 -55.49 -24.51
CA LYS A 142 19.58 -56.33 -24.16
C LYS A 142 19.57 -57.70 -24.84
N GLU A 143 18.88 -57.83 -25.97
CA GLU A 143 19.04 -58.97 -26.85
C GLU A 143 20.10 -58.64 -27.91
N SER A 144 21.29 -59.20 -27.70
CA SER A 144 22.38 -59.37 -28.66
C SER A 144 22.91 -58.14 -29.43
N VAL A 145 23.80 -57.38 -28.81
CA VAL A 145 24.97 -56.87 -29.55
C VAL A 145 26.20 -57.14 -28.71
N ILE A 146 26.91 -58.21 -29.03
CA ILE A 146 28.27 -58.44 -28.54
C ILE A 146 29.09 -57.23 -29.04
N ALA A 147 29.50 -56.36 -28.11
CA ALA A 147 30.34 -55.22 -28.45
C ALA A 147 31.64 -55.73 -29.09
N LEU A 148 31.81 -55.48 -30.39
CA LEU A 148 33.04 -55.79 -31.13
C LEU A 148 34.18 -54.98 -30.49
N THR A 149 35.31 -55.63 -30.22
CA THR A 149 36.45 -54.96 -29.57
C THR A 149 37.18 -54.06 -30.58
N GLY A 150 37.81 -52.97 -30.10
CA GLY A 150 38.33 -51.87 -30.93
C GLY A 150 39.26 -52.26 -32.09
N ARG A 151 39.86 -53.45 -32.06
CA ARG A 151 40.66 -53.99 -33.16
C ARG A 151 39.82 -54.34 -34.41
N GLN A 152 38.59 -54.82 -34.22
CA GLN A 152 37.68 -55.18 -35.32
C GLN A 152 37.09 -53.95 -36.02
N LEU A 153 36.99 -52.81 -35.31
CA LEU A 153 36.54 -51.54 -35.88
C LEU A 153 37.58 -50.97 -36.87
N TRP A 154 38.86 -51.23 -36.61
CA TRP A 154 39.99 -50.69 -37.38
C TRP A 154 40.22 -51.44 -38.70
N GLU A 155 40.06 -52.76 -38.70
CA GLU A 155 40.23 -53.58 -39.92
C GLU A 155 39.13 -53.34 -40.97
N ARG A 156 37.94 -52.84 -40.57
CA ARG A 156 36.83 -52.57 -41.49
C ARG A 156 36.85 -51.15 -42.08
N GLY A 157 37.87 -50.34 -41.81
CA GLY A 157 38.12 -49.07 -42.49
C GLY A 157 37.05 -47.98 -42.29
N MET A 158 36.26 -48.06 -41.22
CA MET A 158 35.20 -47.09 -40.91
C MET A 158 35.66 -45.96 -39.96
N ALA A 159 36.95 -45.91 -39.59
CA ALA A 159 37.49 -44.91 -38.67
C ALA A 159 37.86 -43.55 -39.33
N GLY A 160 37.72 -43.42 -40.66
CA GLY A 160 38.30 -42.30 -41.41
C GLY A 160 37.37 -41.52 -42.34
N LYS A 161 36.04 -41.69 -42.25
CA LYS A 161 35.09 -40.88 -43.04
C LYS A 161 33.98 -40.30 -42.15
N VAL A 162 34.25 -39.10 -41.64
CA VAL A 162 33.25 -38.09 -41.29
C VAL A 162 33.84 -36.74 -41.72
N GLU A 163 33.45 -36.24 -42.89
CA GLU A 163 33.41 -34.80 -43.21
C GLU A 163 32.04 -34.33 -42.68
N GLU A 164 31.94 -33.46 -41.68
CA GLU A 164 32.13 -31.98 -41.65
C GLU A 164 30.75 -31.30 -41.72
N ASP A 165 30.36 -30.62 -40.63
CA ASP A 165 29.49 -29.43 -40.56
C ASP A 165 28.93 -29.27 -39.12
N GLU A 166 29.44 -28.28 -38.37
CA GLU A 166 28.67 -27.30 -37.59
C GLU A 166 29.61 -26.42 -36.73
N ASP A 167 29.44 -25.11 -36.86
CA ASP A 167 30.22 -24.01 -36.29
C ASP A 167 30.52 -24.14 -34.78
N TYR A 168 31.80 -24.03 -34.41
CA TYR A 168 32.25 -23.84 -33.03
C TYR A 168 32.72 -22.40 -32.84
N ASP A 169 31.83 -21.56 -32.29
CA ASP A 169 32.22 -20.29 -31.68
C ASP A 169 33.01 -20.55 -30.37
N ASP A 170 34.16 -19.92 -30.30
CA ASP A 170 35.16 -19.95 -29.25
C ASP A 170 34.61 -19.31 -27.95
N VAL A 171 34.55 -20.05 -26.84
CA VAL A 171 34.29 -19.48 -25.50
C VAL A 171 35.37 -19.97 -24.52
N PRO A 172 36.30 -19.09 -24.10
CA PRO A 172 37.36 -19.45 -23.16
C PRO A 172 36.84 -19.83 -21.78
N ILE A 173 37.15 -21.06 -21.35
CA ILE A 173 37.01 -21.54 -19.98
C ILE A 173 38.18 -20.96 -19.18
N GLU A 174 38.01 -19.78 -18.57
CA GLU A 174 38.91 -19.33 -17.52
C GLU A 174 38.15 -18.47 -16.48
N ALA A 175 38.36 -18.83 -15.21
CA ALA A 175 37.95 -18.12 -13.99
C ALA A 175 36.54 -18.38 -13.39
N MET A 176 36.21 -19.64 -13.14
CA MET A 176 35.34 -19.98 -11.99
C MET A 176 36.20 -20.05 -10.71
N ARG A 177 36.59 -18.90 -10.14
CA ARG A 177 37.03 -18.88 -8.73
C ARG A 177 35.79 -18.94 -7.85
N PRO A 178 35.74 -19.80 -6.81
CA PRO A 178 34.70 -19.70 -5.81
C PRO A 178 34.95 -18.41 -5.02
N SER A 179 34.22 -17.33 -5.35
CA SER A 179 34.21 -16.15 -4.49
C SER A 179 33.47 -16.50 -3.20
N GLU A 180 34.15 -16.24 -2.11
CA GLU A 180 33.84 -16.60 -0.74
C GLU A 180 32.35 -16.39 -0.38
N ALA A 181 31.74 -17.44 0.18
CA ALA A 181 30.46 -17.36 0.86
C ALA A 181 30.60 -16.40 2.06
N ARG A 182 30.26 -15.12 1.83
CA ARG A 182 30.12 -14.14 2.89
C ARG A 182 28.88 -14.52 3.70
N LYS A 183 29.09 -15.17 4.85
CA LYS A 183 28.07 -15.38 5.88
C LYS A 183 27.45 -14.03 6.26
N ARG A 184 26.35 -13.64 5.61
CA ARG A 184 25.48 -12.56 6.08
C ARG A 184 24.37 -13.18 6.92
N VAL A 185 24.61 -13.21 8.22
CA VAL A 185 23.55 -13.22 9.22
C VAL A 185 22.80 -11.91 9.07
N GLY A 186 21.56 -11.96 8.56
CA GLY A 186 20.72 -10.79 8.38
C GLY A 186 19.65 -11.05 7.34
N GLY A 187 18.39 -11.13 7.77
CA GLY A 187 17.25 -11.50 6.95
C GLY A 187 17.12 -10.68 5.66
N PHE A 188 16.62 -11.33 4.62
CA PHE A 188 16.18 -10.67 3.38
C PHE A 188 15.25 -9.50 3.72
N PRO A 189 15.56 -8.25 3.33
CA PRO A 189 14.60 -7.17 3.44
C PRO A 189 13.44 -7.49 2.49
N LYS A 190 12.24 -7.61 3.06
CA LYS A 190 11.02 -7.77 2.27
C LYS A 190 10.87 -6.54 1.36
N PRO A 191 10.43 -6.70 0.11
CA PRO A 191 10.13 -5.54 -0.73
C PRO A 191 9.00 -4.73 -0.07
N THR A 192 9.29 -3.49 0.30
CA THR A 192 8.29 -2.54 0.77
C THR A 192 7.59 -1.95 -0.44
N VAL A 193 6.30 -2.24 -0.60
CA VAL A 193 5.46 -1.60 -1.62
C VAL A 193 5.02 -0.25 -1.05
N HIS A 194 5.46 0.84 -1.68
CA HIS A 194 4.91 2.16 -1.41
C HIS A 194 3.70 2.37 -2.31
N ILE A 195 2.54 2.57 -1.69
CA ILE A 195 1.29 2.86 -2.37
C ILE A 195 1.04 4.36 -2.20
N GLU A 196 1.11 5.12 -3.29
CA GLU A 196 0.67 6.51 -3.33
C GLU A 196 -0.68 6.59 -4.03
N TYR A 197 -1.63 7.27 -3.40
CA TYR A 197 -2.95 7.54 -3.96
C TYR A 197 -2.96 8.97 -4.50
N ASN A 198 -3.14 9.11 -5.81
CA ASN A 198 -3.27 10.41 -6.47
C ASN A 198 -4.72 10.58 -6.96
N TYR A 199 -5.34 11.71 -6.59
CA TYR A 199 -6.69 12.07 -7.02
C TYR A 199 -6.61 13.07 -8.18
N VAL A 200 -7.12 12.66 -9.34
CA VAL A 200 -7.31 13.52 -10.50
C VAL A 200 -8.78 13.43 -10.92
N ASN A 201 -9.47 14.57 -11.00
CA ASN A 201 -10.88 14.68 -11.41
C ASN A 201 -11.87 13.80 -10.61
N GLY A 202 -11.63 13.61 -9.30
CA GLY A 202 -12.53 12.84 -8.43
C GLY A 202 -12.45 11.32 -8.58
N GLU A 203 -11.56 10.82 -9.45
CA GLU A 203 -11.27 9.39 -9.58
C GLU A 203 -9.95 9.05 -8.89
N CYS A 204 -9.97 8.02 -8.04
CA CYS A 204 -8.79 7.55 -7.31
C CYS A 204 -7.98 6.59 -8.20
N HIS A 205 -6.81 7.03 -8.66
CA HIS A 205 -5.89 6.20 -9.43
C HIS A 205 -4.83 5.58 -8.52
N LYS A 206 -4.79 4.25 -8.49
CA LYS A 206 -3.79 3.48 -7.74
C LYS A 206 -2.57 3.18 -8.63
N SER A 207 -1.44 3.78 -8.30
CA SER A 207 -0.16 3.50 -8.98
C SER A 207 0.74 2.66 -8.07
N PHE A 208 1.19 1.51 -8.58
CA PHE A 208 2.16 0.66 -7.88
C PHE A 208 3.56 0.97 -8.40
N TYR A 209 4.42 1.53 -7.56
CA TYR A 209 5.82 1.73 -7.88
C TYR A 209 6.68 0.70 -7.14
N TYR A 210 7.42 -0.10 -7.90
CA TYR A 210 8.52 -0.90 -7.36
C TYR A 210 9.77 -0.01 -7.36
N LEU A 211 10.19 0.44 -6.17
CA LEU A 211 11.53 0.99 -6.01
C LEU A 211 12.53 -0.17 -6.13
N SER A 212 13.07 -0.39 -7.34
CA SER A 212 14.27 -1.20 -7.48
C SER A 212 15.40 -0.44 -6.78
N LEU A 213 16.01 -1.07 -5.77
CA LEU A 213 17.22 -0.54 -5.13
C LEU A 213 18.41 -0.67 -6.10
N GLN A 214 18.43 0.15 -7.15
CA GLN A 214 19.57 0.30 -8.06
C GLN A 214 20.36 1.58 -7.76
N GLN A 215 20.67 1.82 -6.49
CA GLN A 215 21.58 2.91 -6.13
C GLN A 215 22.51 2.51 -4.99
N ARG A 216 23.48 1.66 -5.32
CA ARG A 216 24.74 1.51 -4.57
C ARG A 216 25.79 0.77 -5.40
N PHE A 217 26.22 1.38 -6.50
CA PHE A 217 27.55 1.13 -7.09
C PHE A 217 27.93 2.35 -7.95
N ILE A 218 28.21 3.47 -7.29
CA ILE A 218 29.12 4.49 -7.83
C ILE A 218 30.28 4.56 -6.85
N ARG A 219 31.33 3.80 -7.15
CA ARG A 219 32.75 4.11 -6.96
C ARG A 219 33.57 2.98 -7.55
#